data_AF-A0AAW9B6N4-F1
#
_entry.id   AF-A0AAW9B6N4-F1
#
_cell.length_a   1.000
_cell.length_b   1.000
_cell.length_c   1.000
_cell.angle_alpha   90.00
_cell.angle_beta   90.00
_cell.angle_gamma   90.00
#
_symmetry.space_group_name_H-M   'P 1'
#
loop_
_entity.id
_entity.type
_entity.pdbx_description
1 polymer ?
#
loop_
_entity_poly.entity_id
_entity_poly.type
_entity_poly.pdbx_seq_one_letter_code
_entity_poly.pdbx_strand_id
1 'polypeptide(L)'
;MRTEKQIELISKHYKDQISVFSGEPHLMVWTEKGTGFVSVKEMSQNKFDEFLKVALKREEKANNEVKLKQICADFGVLEILQSTAQWRDSIESLLTLFSFALLPTRLVELEKELERAALSFDHQ
;
A
#
# COMPACT_ATOMS: atom_id res chain seq x y z
N MET A 1 17.97 14.21 1.53
CA MET A 1 18.96 13.27 0.97
C MET A 1 18.28 11.92 0.80
N ARG A 2 18.39 11.30 -0.38
CA ARG A 2 17.75 10.00 -0.68
C ARG A 2 18.55 8.89 -0.01
N THR A 3 17.86 7.92 0.57
CA THR A 3 18.50 6.75 1.19
C THR A 3 18.44 5.55 0.25
N GLU A 4 19.40 4.64 0.36
CA GLU A 4 19.43 3.38 -0.42
C GLU A 4 18.15 2.57 -0.19
N LYS A 5 17.66 2.50 1.06
CA LYS A 5 16.41 1.83 1.41
C LYS A 5 15.19 2.37 0.64
N GLN A 6 15.12 3.68 0.42
CA GLN A 6 14.01 4.27 -0.34
C GLN A 6 14.12 3.94 -1.84
N ILE A 7 15.33 3.93 -2.38
CA ILE A 7 15.60 3.56 -3.78
C ILE A 7 15.25 2.09 -4.01
N GLU A 8 15.68 1.20 -3.11
CA GLU A 8 15.34 -0.22 -3.13
C GLU A 8 13.84 -0.45 -3.02
N LEU A 9 13.15 0.30 -2.15
CA LEU A 9 11.71 0.21 -1.97
C LEU A 9 10.95 0.60 -3.25
N ILE A 10 11.31 1.73 -3.88
CA ILE A 10 10.77 2.13 -5.19
C ILE A 10 11.04 1.02 -6.20
N SER A 11 12.27 0.50 -6.23
CA SER A 11 12.66 -0.54 -7.18
C SER A 11 11.85 -1.83 -7.02
N LYS A 12 11.59 -2.26 -5.79
CA LYS A 12 10.76 -3.42 -5.44
C LYS A 12 9.34 -3.30 -6.00
N HIS A 13 8.70 -2.15 -5.86
CA HIS A 13 7.29 -1.96 -6.25
C HIS A 13 7.08 -1.58 -7.71
N TYR A 14 8.14 -1.16 -8.40
CA TYR A 14 8.11 -0.80 -9.81
C TYR A 14 8.98 -1.72 -10.68
N LYS A 15 9.15 -2.99 -10.26
CA LYS A 15 9.99 -3.99 -10.94
C LYS A 15 9.73 -4.12 -12.45
N ASP A 16 8.49 -3.93 -12.91
CA ASP A 16 8.12 -4.08 -14.32
C ASP A 16 8.36 -2.80 -15.14
N GLN A 17 8.70 -1.70 -14.46
CA GLN A 17 8.99 -0.38 -15.04
C GLN A 17 10.45 0.02 -14.81
N ILE A 18 11.25 -0.84 -14.18
CA ILE A 18 12.64 -0.56 -13.85
C ILE A 18 13.59 -1.23 -14.84
N SER A 19 14.73 -0.62 -15.09
CA SER A 19 15.85 -1.19 -15.81
C SER A 19 17.14 -0.78 -15.13
N VAL A 20 18.16 -1.64 -15.16
CA VAL A 20 19.45 -1.36 -14.52
C VAL A 20 20.45 -0.98 -15.60
N PHE A 21 20.97 0.24 -15.54
CA PHE A 21 22.03 0.73 -16.42
C PHE A 21 23.27 1.02 -15.59
N SER A 22 24.40 0.41 -15.96
CA SER A 22 25.68 0.58 -15.24
C SER A 22 25.58 0.31 -13.72
N GLY A 23 24.71 -0.62 -13.32
CA GLY A 23 24.47 -0.97 -11.91
C GLY A 23 23.49 -0.05 -11.17
N GLU A 24 22.96 1.00 -11.81
CA GLU A 24 22.00 1.91 -11.19
C GLU A 24 20.56 1.66 -11.67
N PRO A 25 19.57 1.63 -10.75
CA PRO A 25 18.17 1.48 -11.10
C PRO A 25 17.63 2.75 -11.78
N HIS A 26 17.05 2.56 -12.96
CA HIS A 26 16.36 3.60 -13.71
C HIS A 26 14.91 3.21 -13.87
N LEU A 27 14.02 4.16 -13.58
CA LEU A 27 12.58 3.97 -13.69
C LEU A 27 12.07 4.60 -14.97
N MET A 28 11.16 3.90 -15.65
CA MET A 28 10.42 4.44 -16.78
C MET A 28 9.46 5.55 -16.29
N VAL A 29 9.62 6.75 -16.83
CA VAL A 29 8.80 7.91 -16.49
C VAL A 29 8.31 8.61 -17.75
N TRP A 30 7.11 9.21 -17.66
CA TRP A 30 6.59 10.08 -18.70
C TRP A 30 7.14 11.49 -18.52
N THR A 31 7.79 12.01 -19.57
CA THR A 31 8.38 13.35 -19.62
C THR A 31 7.73 14.17 -20.73
N GLU A 32 8.03 15.47 -20.79
CA GLU A 32 7.57 16.37 -21.87
C GLU A 32 8.01 15.90 -23.27
N LYS A 33 9.09 15.11 -23.36
CA LYS A 33 9.62 14.55 -24.61
C LYS A 33 9.17 13.11 -24.88
N GLY A 34 8.24 12.59 -24.08
CA GLY A 34 7.76 11.21 -24.14
C GLY A 34 8.27 10.32 -23.00
N THR A 35 8.17 9.01 -23.17
CA THR A 35 8.61 8.03 -22.16
C THR A 35 10.13 7.86 -22.19
N GLY A 36 10.78 7.86 -21.03
CA GLY A 36 12.21 7.59 -20.91
C GLY A 36 12.57 6.95 -19.57
N PHE A 37 13.74 6.32 -19.52
CA PHE A 37 14.30 5.81 -18.27
C PHE A 37 15.11 6.91 -17.57
N VAL A 38 14.81 7.14 -16.29
CA VAL A 38 15.51 8.12 -15.46
C VAL A 38 16.03 7.44 -14.21
N SER A 39 17.29 7.71 -13.84
CA SER A 39 17.88 7.17 -12.62
C SER A 39 17.01 7.54 -11.40
N VAL A 40 16.68 6.55 -10.57
CA VAL A 40 15.91 6.76 -9.33
C VAL A 40 16.65 7.69 -8.38
N LYS A 41 17.99 7.64 -8.42
CA LYS A 41 18.87 8.49 -7.63
C LYS A 41 18.91 9.94 -8.12
N GLU A 42 18.69 10.17 -9.41
CA GLU A 42 18.88 11.49 -10.04
C GLU A 42 17.59 12.16 -10.55
N MET A 43 16.45 11.46 -10.56
CA MET A 43 15.15 12.06 -10.93
C MET A 43 14.81 13.29 -10.08
N SER A 44 13.85 14.12 -10.49
CA SER A 44 13.44 15.28 -9.67
C SER A 44 12.88 14.85 -8.31
N GLN A 45 13.05 15.69 -7.29
CA GLN A 45 12.60 15.38 -5.93
C GLN A 45 11.09 15.11 -5.87
N ASN A 46 10.30 15.93 -6.57
CA ASN A 46 8.85 15.74 -6.65
C ASN A 46 8.47 14.37 -7.22
N LYS A 47 9.17 13.91 -8.28
CA LYS A 47 8.92 12.59 -8.86
C LYS A 47 9.35 11.47 -7.93
N PHE A 48 10.51 11.61 -7.29
CA PHE A 48 10.99 10.66 -6.31
C PHE A 48 9.98 10.48 -5.16
N ASP A 49 9.48 11.59 -4.60
CA ASP A 49 8.52 11.56 -3.49
C ASP A 49 7.16 10.98 -3.92
N GLU A 50 6.71 11.24 -5.15
CA GLU A 50 5.52 10.61 -5.74
C GLU A 50 5.67 9.08 -5.79
N PHE A 51 6.76 8.58 -6.36
CA PHE A 51 7.03 7.14 -6.43
C PHE A 51 7.22 6.51 -5.05
N LEU A 52 7.92 7.21 -4.14
CA LEU A 52 8.14 6.75 -2.78
C LEU A 52 6.82 6.66 -2.00
N LYS A 53 5.93 7.66 -2.11
CA LYS A 53 4.62 7.63 -1.45
C LYS A 53 3.82 6.41 -1.89
N VAL A 54 3.78 6.12 -3.19
CA VAL A 54 3.04 4.96 -3.72
C VAL A 54 3.68 3.65 -3.26
N ALA A 55 5.02 3.55 -3.24
CA ALA A 55 5.71 2.37 -2.78
C ALA A 55 5.44 2.09 -1.27
N LEU A 56 5.51 3.14 -0.44
CA LEU A 56 5.16 3.07 0.98
C LEU A 56 3.69 2.68 1.20
N LYS A 57 2.77 3.28 0.44
CA LYS A 57 1.34 2.91 0.46
C LYS A 57 1.13 1.43 0.13
N ARG A 58 1.91 0.86 -0.78
CA ARG A 58 1.81 -0.58 -1.15
C ARG A 58 2.31 -1.50 -0.04
N GLU A 59 3.43 -1.18 0.62
CA GLU A 59 3.91 -1.95 1.79
C GLU A 59 2.91 -1.89 2.94
N GLU A 60 2.39 -0.71 3.24
CA GLU A 60 1.36 -0.51 4.26
C GLU A 60 0.13 -1.37 3.97
N LYS A 61 -0.39 -1.31 2.73
CA LYS A 61 -1.53 -2.15 2.33
C LYS A 61 -1.23 -3.64 2.41
N ALA A 62 -0.04 -4.08 2.00
CA ALA A 62 0.35 -5.49 2.10
C ALA A 62 0.43 -5.97 3.56
N ASN A 63 1.00 -5.15 4.46
CA ASN A 63 1.08 -5.46 5.88
C ASN A 63 -0.31 -5.51 6.54
N ASN A 64 -1.16 -4.53 6.22
CA ASN A 64 -2.54 -4.53 6.69
C ASN A 64 -3.31 -5.74 6.16
N GLU A 65 -3.11 -6.12 4.89
CA GLU A 65 -3.81 -7.25 4.28
C GLU A 65 -3.53 -8.58 5.01
N VAL A 66 -2.29 -8.81 5.44
CA VAL A 66 -1.93 -10.01 6.21
C VAL A 66 -2.70 -10.06 7.52
N LYS A 67 -2.75 -8.93 8.24
CA LYS A 67 -3.48 -8.80 9.51
C LYS A 67 -4.99 -8.94 9.32
N LEU A 68 -5.53 -8.24 8.33
CA LEU A 68 -6.96 -8.26 8.00
C LEU A 68 -7.43 -9.66 7.61
N LYS A 69 -6.65 -10.41 6.84
CA LYS A 69 -7.01 -11.79 6.47
C LYS A 69 -7.18 -12.69 7.70
N GLN A 70 -6.29 -12.57 8.68
CA GLN A 70 -6.40 -13.33 9.92
C GLN A 70 -7.68 -12.95 10.68
N ILE A 71 -7.89 -11.65 10.91
CA ILE A 71 -9.07 -11.15 11.62
C ILE A 71 -10.36 -11.58 10.88
N CYS A 72 -10.43 -11.41 9.57
CA CYS A 72 -11.63 -11.76 8.80
C CYS A 72 -11.91 -13.27 8.82
N ALA A 73 -10.88 -14.11 8.85
CA ALA A 73 -11.07 -15.55 9.01
C ALA A 73 -11.70 -15.89 10.37
N ASP A 74 -11.25 -15.25 11.45
CA ASP A 74 -11.78 -15.45 12.81
C ASP A 74 -13.24 -14.98 12.95
N PHE A 75 -13.62 -13.96 12.17
CA PHE A 75 -14.99 -13.44 12.14
C PHE A 75 -15.89 -14.09 11.09
N GLY A 76 -15.35 -14.98 10.25
CA GLY A 76 -16.09 -15.68 9.20
C GLY A 76 -16.54 -14.79 8.04
N VAL A 77 -15.72 -13.79 7.68
CA VAL A 77 -16.04 -12.75 6.68
C VAL A 77 -14.91 -12.52 5.66
N LEU A 78 -14.11 -13.55 5.40
CA LEU A 78 -12.93 -13.45 4.53
C LEU A 78 -13.28 -13.00 3.09
N GLU A 79 -14.44 -13.40 2.59
CA GLU A 79 -14.97 -13.04 1.28
C GLU A 79 -15.18 -11.53 1.10
N ILE A 80 -15.38 -10.79 2.19
CA ILE A 80 -15.54 -9.33 2.15
C ILE A 80 -14.25 -8.63 1.73
N LEU A 81 -13.09 -9.22 2.02
CA LEU A 81 -11.79 -8.77 1.51
C LEU A 81 -11.58 -9.07 0.02
N GLN A 82 -12.53 -9.70 -0.68
CA GLN A 82 -12.48 -9.80 -2.14
C GLN A 82 -13.09 -8.55 -2.81
N SER A 83 -13.74 -7.67 -2.04
CA SER A 83 -14.30 -6.41 -2.50
C SER A 83 -13.24 -5.32 -2.72
N THR A 84 -13.67 -4.15 -3.20
CA THR A 84 -12.76 -3.05 -3.61
C THR A 84 -11.83 -2.59 -2.48
N ALA A 85 -10.59 -2.26 -2.84
CA ALA A 85 -9.57 -1.80 -1.89
C ALA A 85 -9.86 -0.42 -1.26
N GLN A 86 -10.87 0.30 -1.77
CA GLN A 86 -11.28 1.64 -1.31
C GLN A 86 -11.77 1.65 0.15
N TRP A 87 -12.30 0.54 0.65
CA TRP A 87 -12.79 0.46 2.03
C TRP A 87 -11.70 0.17 3.07
N ARG A 88 -10.42 0.07 2.64
CA ARG A 88 -9.30 -0.33 3.49
C ARG A 88 -8.38 0.84 3.83
N ASP A 89 -8.93 2.05 3.81
CA ASP A 89 -8.17 3.29 3.98
C ASP A 89 -8.27 3.87 5.40
N SER A 90 -9.14 3.31 6.26
CA SER A 90 -9.21 3.59 7.70
C SER A 90 -9.95 2.49 8.45
N ILE A 91 -9.87 2.47 9.80
CA ILE A 91 -10.70 1.57 10.63
C ILE A 91 -12.19 1.83 10.38
N GLU A 92 -12.62 3.08 10.34
CA GLU A 92 -14.02 3.45 10.07
C GLU A 92 -14.52 2.92 8.71
N SER A 93 -13.67 3.00 7.68
CA SER A 93 -14.00 2.46 6.36
C SER A 93 -14.16 0.95 6.38
N LEU A 94 -13.29 0.25 7.13
CA LEU A 94 -13.38 -1.19 7.33
C LEU A 94 -14.65 -1.56 8.08
N LEU A 95 -14.98 -0.87 9.17
CA LEU A 95 -16.21 -1.12 9.93
C LEU A 95 -17.45 -0.89 9.08
N THR A 96 -17.46 0.15 8.26
CA THR A 96 -18.56 0.39 7.31
C THR A 96 -18.71 -0.78 6.36
N LEU A 97 -17.61 -1.30 5.81
CA LEU A 97 -17.63 -2.46 4.92
C LEU A 97 -18.14 -3.73 5.64
N PHE A 98 -17.65 -4.01 6.86
CA PHE A 98 -18.04 -5.20 7.60
C PHE A 98 -19.48 -5.13 8.15
N SER A 99 -20.04 -3.93 8.31
CA SER A 99 -21.43 -3.73 8.74
C SER A 99 -22.47 -4.34 7.77
N PHE A 100 -22.09 -4.55 6.51
CA PHE A 100 -22.96 -5.20 5.52
C PHE A 100 -23.14 -6.70 5.74
N ALA A 101 -22.29 -7.34 6.55
CA ALA A 101 -22.31 -8.78 6.77
C ALA A 101 -22.40 -9.20 8.25
N LEU A 102 -21.98 -8.34 9.17
CA LEU A 102 -21.98 -8.64 10.60
C LEU A 102 -23.13 -7.96 11.34
N LEU A 103 -23.66 -8.65 12.33
CA LEU A 103 -24.56 -8.07 13.31
C LEU A 103 -23.83 -7.00 14.16
N PRO A 104 -24.52 -5.98 14.69
CA PRO A 104 -23.89 -4.90 15.45
C PRO A 104 -23.01 -5.36 16.62
N THR A 105 -23.40 -6.40 17.34
CA THR A 105 -22.61 -6.95 18.47
C THR A 105 -21.26 -7.52 18.01
N ARG A 106 -21.25 -8.24 16.88
CA ARG A 106 -20.04 -8.79 16.26
C ARG A 106 -19.16 -7.70 15.66
N LEU A 107 -19.77 -6.62 15.16
CA LEU A 107 -19.04 -5.47 14.64
C LEU A 107 -18.24 -4.75 15.74
N VAL A 108 -18.81 -4.62 16.94
CA VAL A 108 -18.10 -4.04 18.12
C VAL A 108 -16.93 -4.93 18.58
N GLU A 109 -17.07 -6.26 18.48
CA GLU A 109 -15.95 -7.18 18.74
C GLU A 109 -14.85 -7.01 17.67
N LEU A 110 -15.25 -6.91 16.40
CA LEU A 110 -14.32 -6.72 15.28
C LEU A 110 -13.54 -5.42 15.39
N GLU A 111 -14.20 -4.30 15.74
CA GLU A 111 -13.56 -3.00 15.95
C GLU A 111 -12.39 -3.09 16.93
N LYS A 112 -12.59 -3.75 18.08
CA LYS A 112 -11.54 -3.94 19.08
C LYS A 112 -10.36 -4.74 18.54
N GLU A 113 -10.61 -5.75 17.72
CA GLU A 113 -9.55 -6.53 17.11
C GLU A 113 -8.81 -5.75 16.02
N LEU A 114 -9.51 -4.92 15.23
CA LEU A 114 -8.90 -4.02 14.25
C LEU A 114 -7.99 -2.98 14.94
N GLU A 115 -8.43 -2.41 16.06
CA GLU A 115 -7.62 -1.50 16.87
C GLU A 115 -6.37 -2.19 17.46
N ARG A 116 -6.54 -3.41 17.99
CA ARG A 116 -5.43 -4.21 18.54
C ARG A 116 -4.42 -4.64 17.50
N ALA A 117 -4.86 -4.87 16.26
CA ALA A 117 -4.00 -5.31 15.17
C ALA A 117 -2.97 -4.26 14.73
N ALA A 118 -3.08 -3.02 15.23
CA ALA A 118 -2.18 -1.92 14.91
C ALA A 118 -2.00 -1.74 13.40
N LEU A 119 -3.12 -1.64 12.67
CA LEU A 119 -3.13 -1.28 11.25
C LEU A 119 -2.58 0.14 11.08
N SER A 120 -1.82 0.40 10.02
CA SER A 120 -1.33 1.75 9.70
C SER A 120 -2.05 2.32 8.48
N PHE A 121 -2.25 3.64 8.44
CA PHE A 121 -2.91 4.34 7.33
C PHE A 121 -2.19 5.64 6.97
N ASP A 122 -0.87 5.66 7.13
CA ASP A 122 -0.04 6.86 7.09
C ASP A 122 0.18 7.38 5.66
N HIS A 123 -0.15 6.56 4.65
CA HIS A 123 0.23 6.81 3.26
C HIS A 123 -0.95 6.89 2.28
N GLN A 124 -2.17 7.13 2.79
CA GLN A 124 -3.37 7.23 1.96
C GLN A 124 -3.35 8.39 0.94
#